data_AF-A5V1R3-F1
#
_entry.id   AF-A5V1R3-F1
#
_cell.length_a   1.000
_cell.length_b   1.000
_cell.length_c   1.000
_cell.angle_alpha   90.00
_cell.angle_beta   90.00
_cell.angle_gamma   90.00
#
_symmetry.space_group_name_H-M   'P 1'
#
loop_
_entity.id
_entity.type
_entity.pdbx_description
1 polymer ?
#
loop_
_entity_poly.entity_id
_entity_poly.type
_entity_poly.pdbx_seq_one_letter_code
_entity_poly.pdbx_strand_id
1 'polypeptide(L)'
;MISTFVVISLYNYEQHLCQKSYAAAISYEHFILFAPIFPRLQPTERRMTVYLVVHSEALSAIMMLIMMTELPSRPAPWIDRAVAWLFRHWLASLNLLAGIYAGLPWMSPWLKANGHPVAGEIIFRIYTPLCHQRPERSFCFCGYQVAFCHRCTAFYGGLFIVGILFSVVRCWIRPAPLTLGALLLVPMALDAGTHIINEILSLGWRDGGDDIGSLNFWLRMITGALAALAVMLVVYPRLERELPAQARGIGGMQ
;
A
#
# COMPACT_ATOMS: atom_id res chain seq x y z
N MET A 1 -7.28 14.69 -27.51
CA MET A 1 -7.05 13.54 -28.41
C MET A 1 -5.87 12.66 -27.97
N ILE A 2 -4.69 13.21 -27.66
CA ILE A 2 -3.51 12.41 -27.24
C ILE A 2 -3.78 11.61 -25.95
N SER A 3 -4.39 12.21 -24.91
CA SER A 3 -4.72 11.52 -23.66
C SER A 3 -5.68 10.35 -23.86
N THR A 4 -6.73 10.52 -24.67
CA THR A 4 -7.69 9.46 -25.00
C THR A 4 -7.03 8.31 -25.75
N PHE A 5 -6.13 8.61 -26.69
CA PHE A 5 -5.42 7.60 -27.46
C PHE A 5 -4.45 6.79 -26.59
N VAL A 6 -3.73 7.44 -25.67
CA VAL A 6 -2.87 6.78 -24.68
C VAL A 6 -3.68 5.88 -23.75
N VAL A 7 -4.85 6.34 -23.28
CA VAL A 7 -5.73 5.54 -22.42
C VAL A 7 -6.25 4.30 -23.15
N ILE A 8 -6.69 4.44 -24.40
CA ILE A 8 -7.15 3.30 -25.23
C ILE A 8 -6.00 2.32 -25.50
N SER A 9 -4.79 2.81 -25.76
CA SER A 9 -3.62 1.96 -26.00
C SER A 9 -3.20 1.18 -24.74
N LEU A 10 -3.22 1.83 -23.57
CA LEU A 10 -2.92 1.16 -22.29
C LEU A 10 -3.98 0.12 -21.93
N TYR A 11 -5.25 0.42 -22.21
CA TYR A 11 -6.37 -0.49 -22.00
C TYR A 11 -6.25 -1.77 -22.83
N ASN A 12 -5.97 -1.63 -24.14
CA ASN A 12 -5.76 -2.77 -25.03
C ASN A 12 -4.51 -3.58 -24.61
N TYR A 13 -3.48 -2.91 -24.10
CA TYR A 13 -2.28 -3.57 -23.59
C TYR A 13 -2.55 -4.39 -22.33
N GLU A 14 -3.28 -3.86 -21.35
CA GLU A 14 -3.67 -4.61 -20.15
C GLU A 14 -4.55 -5.82 -20.48
N GLN A 15 -5.52 -5.66 -21.39
CA GLN A 15 -6.34 -6.78 -21.87
C GLN A 15 -5.51 -7.88 -22.51
N HIS A 16 -4.56 -7.49 -23.35
CA HIS A 16 -3.66 -8.42 -24.01
C HIS A 16 -2.73 -9.14 -23.03
N LEU A 17 -2.16 -8.41 -22.06
CA LEU A 17 -1.35 -9.00 -20.98
C LEU A 17 -2.16 -9.98 -20.15
N CYS A 18 -3.40 -9.65 -19.89
CA CYS A 18 -4.31 -10.50 -19.15
C CYS A 18 -4.62 -11.79 -19.92
N GLN A 19 -4.98 -11.65 -21.20
CA GLN A 19 -5.18 -12.79 -22.10
C GLN A 19 -3.89 -13.62 -22.25
N LYS A 20 -2.72 -12.99 -22.37
CA LYS A 20 -1.42 -13.67 -22.40
C LYS A 20 -1.11 -14.38 -21.10
N SER A 21 -1.38 -13.81 -19.93
CA SER A 21 -1.14 -14.46 -18.64
C SER A 21 -2.02 -15.71 -18.46
N TYR A 22 -3.23 -15.74 -19.04
CA TYR A 22 -4.06 -16.94 -19.10
C TYR A 22 -3.71 -17.89 -20.27
N ALA A 23 -3.13 -17.39 -21.35
CA ALA A 23 -2.72 -18.16 -22.53
C ALA A 23 -1.25 -18.65 -22.47
N ALA A 24 -0.44 -18.16 -21.53
CA ALA A 24 0.99 -18.46 -21.36
C ALA A 24 1.27 -19.86 -20.77
N ALA A 25 0.35 -20.81 -20.97
CA ALA A 25 0.70 -22.22 -21.13
C ALA A 25 1.44 -22.48 -22.46
N ILE A 26 1.59 -21.48 -23.33
CA ILE A 26 2.33 -21.55 -24.61
C ILE A 26 3.09 -20.22 -24.83
N SER A 27 4.27 -20.33 -25.42
CA SER A 27 5.47 -19.53 -25.20
C SER A 27 5.71 -18.27 -26.08
N TYR A 28 6.70 -17.49 -25.61
CA TYR A 28 7.64 -16.55 -26.28
C TYR A 28 7.30 -15.04 -26.51
N GLU A 29 8.11 -14.22 -25.81
CA GLU A 29 9.04 -13.14 -26.25
C GLU A 29 8.66 -11.72 -26.78
N HIS A 30 9.48 -10.77 -26.26
CA HIS A 30 9.96 -9.45 -26.74
C HIS A 30 9.00 -8.23 -26.88
N PHE A 31 9.27 -7.12 -26.15
CA PHE A 31 9.71 -5.81 -26.72
C PHE A 31 10.13 -4.75 -25.65
N ILE A 32 10.89 -3.75 -26.10
CA ILE A 32 11.89 -2.91 -25.41
C ILE A 32 11.41 -1.47 -25.05
N LEU A 33 12.12 -0.86 -24.08
CA LEU A 33 12.32 0.54 -23.63
C LEU A 33 11.71 1.72 -24.43
N PHE A 34 11.37 2.81 -23.70
CA PHE A 34 11.78 4.18 -24.04
C PHE A 34 12.01 5.07 -22.80
N ALA A 35 13.17 5.74 -22.77
CA ALA A 35 13.51 6.85 -21.87
C ALA A 35 13.95 8.06 -22.73
N PRO A 36 13.68 9.32 -22.34
CA PRO A 36 14.27 10.48 -22.99
C PRO A 36 15.36 11.17 -22.14
N ILE A 37 16.42 11.56 -22.83
CA ILE A 37 17.63 12.27 -22.37
C ILE A 37 17.42 13.79 -22.52
N PHE A 38 17.94 14.61 -21.59
CA PHE A 38 18.15 16.06 -21.78
C PHE A 38 19.58 16.50 -21.32
N PRO A 39 20.13 17.60 -21.87
CA PRO A 39 21.58 17.84 -21.98
C PRO A 39 22.21 18.69 -20.84
N ARG A 40 23.55 18.59 -20.75
CA ARG A 40 24.49 19.32 -19.87
C ARG A 40 24.56 20.83 -20.15
N LEU A 41 24.68 21.63 -19.09
CA LEU A 41 25.33 22.94 -19.07
C LEU A 41 26.08 23.15 -17.74
N GLN A 42 27.29 23.71 -17.82
CA GLN A 42 28.13 24.29 -16.74
C GLN A 42 28.95 25.43 -17.37
N PRO A 43 29.64 26.32 -16.61
CA PRO A 43 29.47 26.75 -15.22
C PRO A 43 29.45 28.30 -15.10
N THR A 44 29.20 28.87 -13.90
CA THR A 44 29.85 30.12 -13.44
C THR A 44 29.55 30.38 -11.96
N GLU A 45 30.57 30.20 -11.13
CA GLU A 45 30.61 30.56 -9.72
C GLU A 45 30.88 32.05 -9.54
N ARG A 46 30.13 32.69 -8.64
CA ARG A 46 30.47 33.87 -7.78
C ARG A 46 29.22 34.71 -7.51
N ARG A 47 28.35 34.28 -6.58
CA ARG A 47 27.39 35.18 -5.91
C ARG A 47 26.75 34.64 -4.61
N MET A 48 27.19 33.49 -4.10
CA MET A 48 26.47 32.73 -3.07
C MET A 48 27.18 32.72 -1.70
N THR A 49 27.64 33.88 -1.22
CA THR A 49 28.25 33.97 0.13
C THR A 49 27.66 35.09 0.97
N VAL A 50 26.93 36.05 0.39
CA VAL A 50 26.38 37.20 1.14
C VAL A 50 24.93 36.97 1.61
N TYR A 51 24.17 36.05 0.99
CA TYR A 51 22.76 35.76 1.37
C TYR A 51 22.59 34.81 2.57
N LEU A 52 23.63 34.05 2.94
CA LEU A 52 23.53 33.04 4.01
C LEU A 52 23.56 33.65 5.42
N VAL A 53 24.10 34.85 5.60
CA VAL A 53 24.26 35.47 6.92
C VAL A 53 23.05 36.30 7.36
N VAL A 54 22.25 36.83 6.41
CA VAL A 54 21.02 37.59 6.76
C VAL A 54 19.85 36.63 7.06
N HIS A 55 19.90 35.39 6.57
CA HIS A 55 18.81 34.43 6.71
C HIS A 55 18.71 33.83 8.13
N SER A 56 19.77 33.86 8.95
CA SER A 56 19.77 33.23 10.28
C SER A 56 18.99 34.02 11.33
N GLU A 57 19.04 35.36 11.32
CA GLU A 57 18.35 36.21 12.30
C GLU A 57 16.83 36.29 12.06
N ALA A 58 16.42 36.27 10.79
CA ALA A 58 15.00 36.27 10.43
C ALA A 58 14.34 34.91 10.67
N LEU A 59 15.06 33.81 10.42
CA LEU A 59 14.57 32.46 10.70
C LEU A 59 14.47 32.18 12.20
N SER A 60 15.41 32.68 13.01
CA SER A 60 15.33 32.57 14.47
C SER A 60 14.16 33.38 15.03
N ALA A 61 13.92 34.60 14.53
CA ALA A 61 12.77 35.41 14.93
C ALA A 61 11.42 34.77 14.53
N ILE A 62 11.32 34.21 13.31
CA ILE A 62 10.12 33.48 12.85
C ILE A 62 9.90 32.21 13.66
N MET A 63 10.96 31.46 13.97
CA MET A 63 10.87 30.25 14.80
C MET A 63 10.49 30.59 16.24
N MET A 64 10.97 31.71 16.80
CA MET A 64 10.53 32.24 18.08
C MET A 64 9.06 32.66 18.04
N LEU A 65 8.60 33.32 16.97
CA LEU A 65 7.20 33.71 16.81
C LEU A 65 6.28 32.48 16.72
N ILE A 66 6.69 31.44 15.99
CA ILE A 66 6.00 30.14 15.91
C ILE A 66 6.00 29.40 17.26
N MET A 67 7.08 29.50 18.04
CA MET A 67 7.12 28.96 19.41
C MET A 67 6.27 29.77 20.40
N MET A 68 6.09 31.08 20.16
CA MET A 68 5.28 31.99 20.99
C MET A 68 3.80 32.00 20.62
N THR A 69 3.40 31.48 19.46
CA THR A 69 2.01 31.15 19.20
C THR A 69 1.65 29.91 20.01
N GLU A 70 1.12 30.10 21.22
CA GLU A 70 0.41 29.07 21.98
C GLU A 70 -0.61 28.41 21.05
N LEU A 71 -0.32 27.20 20.57
CA LEU A 71 -1.34 26.36 19.97
C LEU A 71 -2.47 26.23 20.99
N PRO A 72 -3.75 26.37 20.60
CA PRO A 72 -4.86 26.29 21.54
C PRO A 72 -4.68 25.04 22.40
N SER A 73 -4.52 25.25 23.72
CA SER A 73 -4.12 24.22 24.68
C SER A 73 -5.12 23.06 24.80
N ARG A 74 -6.27 23.19 24.14
CA ARG A 74 -7.24 22.10 23.93
C ARG A 74 -7.67 22.07 22.45
N PRO A 75 -7.59 20.91 21.78
CA PRO A 75 -8.22 20.74 20.48
C PRO A 75 -9.72 21.03 20.57
N ALA A 76 -10.34 21.40 19.45
CA ALA A 76 -11.76 21.73 19.42
C ALA A 76 -12.60 20.54 19.94
N PRO A 77 -13.67 20.74 20.73
CA PRO A 77 -14.43 19.65 21.37
C PRO A 77 -15.01 18.60 20.41
N TRP A 78 -15.18 18.94 19.13
CA TRP A 78 -15.62 18.00 18.10
C TRP A 78 -14.53 17.01 17.71
N ILE A 79 -13.24 17.40 17.78
CA ILE A 79 -12.10 16.53 17.52
C ILE A 79 -12.04 15.45 18.59
N ASP A 80 -12.15 15.82 19.86
CA ASP A 80 -12.16 14.87 20.98
C ASP A 80 -13.31 13.87 20.85
N ARG A 81 -14.50 14.34 20.49
CA ARG A 81 -15.66 13.47 20.22
C ARG A 81 -15.40 12.52 19.06
N ALA A 82 -14.80 13.01 17.97
CA ALA A 82 -14.48 12.19 16.80
C ALA A 82 -13.43 11.12 17.12
N VAL A 83 -12.34 11.49 17.80
CA VAL A 83 -11.29 10.56 18.23
C VAL A 83 -11.84 9.53 19.21
N ALA A 84 -12.63 9.95 20.20
CA ALA A 84 -13.26 9.02 21.13
C ALA A 84 -14.23 8.05 20.42
N TRP A 85 -14.97 8.52 19.41
CA TRP A 85 -15.80 7.65 18.57
C TRP A 85 -14.96 6.64 17.78
N LEU A 86 -13.89 7.09 17.14
CA LEU A 86 -12.97 6.22 16.40
C LEU A 86 -12.36 5.14 17.31
N PHE A 87 -11.94 5.50 18.52
CA PHE A 87 -11.36 4.53 19.46
C PHE A 87 -12.40 3.56 20.03
N ARG A 88 -13.63 4.01 20.30
CA ARG A 88 -14.74 3.11 20.68
C ARG A 88 -15.10 2.13 19.57
N HIS A 89 -15.03 2.57 18.32
CA HIS A 89 -15.36 1.77 17.14
C HIS A 89 -14.11 1.40 16.32
N TRP A 90 -12.96 1.21 16.99
CA TRP A 90 -11.67 1.06 16.33
C TRP A 90 -11.65 -0.10 15.33
N LEU A 91 -12.23 -1.24 15.70
CA LEU A 91 -12.26 -2.43 14.85
C LEU A 91 -13.10 -2.22 13.60
N ALA A 92 -14.27 -1.58 13.73
CA ALA A 92 -15.11 -1.23 12.60
C ALA A 92 -14.42 -0.22 11.68
N SER A 93 -13.73 0.78 12.26
CA SER A 93 -12.98 1.79 11.53
C SER A 93 -11.81 1.17 10.76
N LEU A 94 -11.02 0.30 11.39
CA LEU A 94 -9.92 -0.40 10.73
C LEU A 94 -10.41 -1.37 9.65
N ASN A 95 -11.49 -2.11 9.90
CA ASN A 95 -12.08 -3.00 8.89
C ASN A 95 -12.63 -2.24 7.69
N LEU A 96 -13.27 -1.08 7.92
CA LEU A 96 -13.74 -0.22 6.84
C LEU A 96 -12.57 0.27 5.99
N LEU A 97 -11.52 0.80 6.63
CA LEU A 97 -10.33 1.27 5.93
C LEU A 97 -9.62 0.13 5.17
N ALA A 98 -9.44 -1.02 5.81
CA ALA A 98 -8.83 -2.20 5.18
C ALA A 98 -9.68 -2.72 4.02
N GLY A 99 -11.01 -2.75 4.16
CA GLY A 99 -11.95 -3.17 3.11
C GLY A 99 -11.94 -2.22 1.91
N ILE A 100 -11.93 -0.90 2.15
CA ILE A 100 -11.77 0.10 1.09
C ILE A 100 -10.43 -0.09 0.39
N TYR A 101 -9.34 -0.19 1.14
CA TYR A 101 -8.00 -0.32 0.59
C TYR A 101 -7.78 -1.64 -0.17
N ALA A 102 -8.35 -2.75 0.32
CA ALA A 102 -8.28 -4.05 -0.34
C ALA A 102 -9.25 -4.17 -1.52
N GLY A 103 -10.41 -3.51 -1.47
CA GLY A 103 -11.49 -3.60 -2.45
C GLY A 103 -11.31 -2.66 -3.65
N LEU A 104 -10.85 -1.43 -3.45
CA LEU A 104 -10.66 -0.46 -4.53
C LEU A 104 -9.82 -1.00 -5.71
N PRO A 105 -8.71 -1.74 -5.50
CA PRO A 105 -7.92 -2.31 -6.60
C PRO A 105 -8.69 -3.24 -7.53
N TRP A 106 -9.75 -3.90 -7.04
CA TRP A 106 -10.66 -4.73 -7.83
C TRP A 106 -11.73 -3.91 -8.56
N MET A 107 -12.01 -2.69 -8.09
CA MET A 107 -12.91 -1.77 -8.78
C MET A 107 -12.28 -1.21 -10.06
N SER A 108 -10.95 -1.12 -10.13
CA SER A 108 -10.25 -0.71 -11.36
C SER A 108 -10.65 -1.56 -12.60
N PRO A 109 -10.44 -2.89 -12.59
CA PRO A 109 -10.83 -3.73 -13.72
C PRO A 109 -12.34 -3.75 -13.97
N TRP A 110 -13.15 -3.71 -12.91
CA TRP A 110 -14.61 -3.67 -13.04
C TRP A 110 -15.11 -2.40 -13.74
N LEU A 111 -14.61 -1.22 -13.36
CA LEU A 111 -14.96 0.06 -13.99
C LEU A 111 -14.47 0.11 -15.45
N LYS A 112 -13.27 -0.39 -15.72
CA LYS A 112 -12.72 -0.52 -17.08
C LYS A 112 -13.62 -1.38 -17.98
N ALA A 113 -14.15 -2.49 -17.46
CA ALA A 113 -15.05 -3.38 -18.18
C ALA A 113 -16.46 -2.81 -18.39
N ASN A 114 -16.95 -1.94 -17.49
CA ASN A 114 -18.29 -1.37 -17.52
C ASN A 114 -18.35 0.03 -18.18
N GLY A 115 -17.42 0.35 -19.07
CA GLY A 115 -17.45 1.60 -19.85
C GLY A 115 -16.94 2.84 -19.12
N HIS A 116 -16.31 2.69 -17.95
CA HIS A 116 -15.69 3.77 -17.18
C HIS A 116 -14.15 3.65 -17.10
N PRO A 117 -13.44 3.60 -18.25
CA PRO A 117 -12.00 3.31 -18.28
C PRO A 117 -11.14 4.35 -17.55
N VAL A 118 -11.52 5.63 -17.61
CA VAL A 118 -10.80 6.71 -16.93
C VAL A 118 -10.86 6.55 -15.41
N ALA A 119 -12.03 6.23 -14.86
CA ALA A 119 -12.20 6.04 -13.43
C ALA A 119 -11.41 4.82 -12.94
N GLY A 120 -11.46 3.70 -13.68
CA GLY A 120 -10.65 2.54 -13.35
C GLY A 120 -9.14 2.80 -13.45
N GLU A 121 -8.70 3.57 -14.44
CA GLU A 121 -7.29 3.96 -14.59
C GLU A 121 -6.79 4.87 -13.47
N ILE A 122 -7.62 5.81 -13.00
CA ILE A 122 -7.29 6.64 -11.82
C ILE A 122 -7.03 5.76 -10.60
N ILE A 123 -7.92 4.79 -10.34
CA ILE A 123 -7.73 3.83 -9.25
C ILE A 123 -6.42 3.07 -9.46
N PHE A 124 -6.18 2.53 -10.66
CA PHE A 124 -4.94 1.79 -10.96
C PHE A 124 -3.69 2.62 -10.61
N ARG A 125 -3.63 3.87 -11.07
CA ARG A 125 -2.48 4.77 -10.87
C ARG A 125 -2.25 5.20 -9.44
N ILE A 126 -3.31 5.39 -8.66
CA ILE A 126 -3.19 5.72 -7.22
C ILE A 126 -2.44 4.62 -6.46
N TYR A 127 -2.57 3.36 -6.91
CA TYR A 127 -1.91 2.22 -6.28
C TYR A 127 -0.50 1.92 -6.82
N THR A 128 -0.09 2.49 -7.95
CA THR A 128 1.26 2.29 -8.53
C THR A 128 2.43 2.63 -7.58
N PRO A 129 2.40 3.71 -6.76
CA PRO A 129 3.48 3.96 -5.80
C PRO A 129 3.51 2.97 -4.63
N LEU A 130 2.39 2.28 -4.36
CA LEU A 130 2.24 1.33 -3.26
C LEU A 130 2.52 -0.11 -3.71
N CYS A 131 2.28 -0.39 -4.99
CA CYS A 131 2.48 -1.68 -5.61
C CYS A 131 3.02 -1.49 -7.03
N HIS A 132 4.11 -2.18 -7.34
CA HIS A 132 4.71 -2.16 -8.67
C HIS A 132 3.79 -2.70 -9.77
N GLN A 133 2.66 -3.34 -9.44
CA GLN A 133 1.60 -3.75 -10.39
C GLN A 133 2.13 -4.50 -11.62
N ARG A 134 3.13 -5.35 -11.45
CA ARG A 134 3.69 -6.14 -12.55
C ARG A 134 2.63 -7.12 -13.07
N PRO A 135 2.33 -7.15 -14.38
CA PRO A 135 1.27 -7.97 -14.95
C PRO A 135 1.43 -9.46 -14.62
N GLU A 136 2.65 -9.98 -14.76
CA GLU A 136 3.00 -11.39 -14.51
C GLU A 136 2.64 -11.90 -13.11
N ARG A 137 2.56 -10.99 -12.12
CA ARG A 137 2.30 -11.32 -10.71
C ARG A 137 1.05 -10.64 -10.15
N SER A 138 0.12 -10.25 -11.02
CA SER A 138 -1.14 -9.61 -10.64
C SER A 138 -2.32 -10.48 -11.07
N PHE A 139 -3.45 -10.36 -10.38
CA PHE A 139 -4.67 -11.02 -10.84
C PHE A 139 -5.27 -10.26 -12.01
N CYS A 140 -6.09 -10.97 -12.76
CA CYS A 140 -6.99 -10.36 -13.71
C CYS A 140 -8.45 -10.53 -13.30
N PHE A 141 -9.26 -9.53 -13.64
CA PHE A 141 -10.69 -9.56 -13.44
C PHE A 141 -11.37 -8.85 -14.61
N CYS A 142 -12.44 -9.43 -15.16
CA CYS A 142 -13.15 -8.90 -16.33
C CYS A 142 -12.24 -8.56 -17.53
N GLY A 143 -11.14 -9.29 -17.72
CA GLY A 143 -10.16 -9.05 -18.79
C GLY A 143 -9.23 -7.85 -18.57
N TYR A 144 -9.16 -7.28 -17.36
CA TYR A 144 -8.20 -6.23 -17.00
C TYR A 144 -7.40 -6.65 -15.78
N GLN A 145 -6.21 -6.08 -15.65
CA GLN A 145 -5.37 -6.31 -14.49
C GLN A 145 -5.97 -5.67 -13.24
N VAL A 146 -5.96 -6.40 -12.12
CA VAL A 146 -6.24 -5.85 -10.79
C VAL A 146 -5.09 -4.93 -10.40
N ALA A 147 -5.39 -3.81 -9.73
CA ALA A 147 -4.38 -2.82 -9.33
C ALA A 147 -3.46 -3.27 -8.16
N PHE A 148 -3.28 -4.58 -7.97
CA PHE A 148 -2.45 -5.23 -6.97
C PHE A 148 -1.77 -6.49 -7.51
N CYS A 149 -0.58 -6.76 -6.98
CA CYS A 149 0.05 -8.07 -7.13
C CYS A 149 -0.59 -9.12 -6.22
N HIS A 150 -0.27 -10.39 -6.44
CA HIS A 150 -0.75 -11.52 -5.63
C HIS A 150 -0.40 -11.34 -4.14
N ARG A 151 0.83 -10.88 -3.84
CA ARG A 151 1.26 -10.62 -2.45
C ARG A 151 0.44 -9.52 -1.77
N CYS A 152 0.25 -8.38 -2.43
CA CYS A 152 -0.56 -7.28 -1.90
C CYS A 152 -2.01 -7.71 -1.71
N THR A 153 -2.56 -8.47 -2.66
CA THR A 153 -3.89 -9.04 -2.55
C THR A 153 -4.01 -9.94 -1.31
N ALA A 154 -3.06 -10.86 -1.11
CA ALA A 154 -3.06 -11.75 0.05
C ALA A 154 -2.90 -11.01 1.38
N PHE A 155 -2.00 -10.02 1.44
CA PHE A 155 -1.77 -9.27 2.67
C PHE A 155 -2.94 -8.33 3.01
N TYR A 156 -3.32 -7.42 2.11
CA TYR A 156 -4.36 -6.42 2.40
C TYR A 156 -5.77 -7.04 2.42
N GLY A 157 -6.06 -7.97 1.51
CA GLY A 157 -7.29 -8.77 1.58
C GLY A 157 -7.32 -9.63 2.84
N GLY A 158 -6.17 -10.20 3.21
CA GLY A 158 -5.98 -10.89 4.48
C GLY A 158 -6.29 -10.00 5.68
N LEU A 159 -5.78 -8.77 5.73
CA LEU A 159 -6.06 -7.81 6.83
C LEU A 159 -7.55 -7.55 7.02
N PHE A 160 -8.28 -7.37 5.92
CA PHE A 160 -9.74 -7.23 5.96
C PHE A 160 -10.42 -8.51 6.50
N ILE A 161 -10.04 -9.68 5.99
CA ILE A 161 -10.61 -10.97 6.40
C ILE A 161 -10.33 -11.25 7.88
N VAL A 162 -9.08 -11.10 8.34
CA VAL A 162 -8.71 -11.36 9.73
C VAL A 162 -9.35 -10.37 10.68
N GLY A 163 -9.63 -9.13 10.25
CA GLY A 163 -10.36 -8.17 11.06
C GLY A 163 -11.86 -8.46 11.15
N ILE A 164 -12.49 -9.01 10.11
CA ILE A 164 -13.83 -9.59 10.21
C ILE A 164 -13.79 -10.79 11.17
N LEU A 165 -12.85 -11.72 10.99
CA LEU A 165 -12.71 -12.89 11.85
C LEU A 165 -12.53 -12.47 13.31
N PHE A 166 -11.64 -11.51 13.58
CA PHE A 166 -11.39 -10.99 14.92
C PHE A 166 -12.65 -10.43 15.56
N SER A 167 -13.57 -9.80 14.81
CA SER A 167 -14.84 -9.32 15.36
C SER A 167 -15.67 -10.42 16.03
N VAL A 168 -15.54 -11.66 15.55
CA VAL A 168 -16.23 -12.86 16.07
C VAL A 168 -15.44 -13.50 17.20
N VAL A 169 -14.11 -13.65 17.05
CA VAL A 169 -13.29 -14.44 17.98
C VAL A 169 -12.53 -13.62 19.04
N ARG A 170 -12.65 -12.28 19.04
CA ARG A 170 -11.93 -11.36 19.95
C ARG A 170 -12.01 -11.71 21.43
N CYS A 171 -13.11 -12.31 21.88
CA CYS A 171 -13.29 -12.71 23.28
C CYS A 171 -12.42 -13.92 23.68
N TRP A 172 -11.94 -14.70 22.71
CA TRP A 172 -11.16 -15.92 22.96
C TRP A 172 -9.65 -15.75 22.71
N ILE A 173 -9.26 -14.65 22.05
CA ILE A 173 -7.87 -14.42 21.68
C ILE A 173 -7.14 -13.62 22.76
N ARG A 174 -6.00 -14.14 23.21
CA ARG A 174 -5.02 -13.41 24.01
C ARG A 174 -3.90 -12.86 23.12
N PRO A 175 -3.29 -11.70 23.44
CA PRO A 175 -2.20 -11.15 22.65
C PRO A 175 -1.03 -12.11 22.63
N ALA A 176 -0.69 -12.58 21.44
CA ALA A 176 0.49 -13.40 21.23
C ALA A 176 1.77 -12.62 21.56
N PRO A 177 2.87 -13.31 21.94
CA PRO A 177 4.16 -12.66 22.11
C PRO A 177 4.66 -12.05 20.79
N LEU A 178 5.44 -10.96 20.87
CA LEU A 178 6.01 -10.30 19.70
C LEU A 178 6.90 -11.23 18.87
N THR A 179 7.51 -12.23 19.51
CA THR A 179 8.33 -13.25 18.84
C THR A 179 7.51 -14.09 17.86
N LEU A 180 6.26 -14.43 18.18
CA LEU A 180 5.38 -15.12 17.24
C LEU A 180 5.03 -14.21 16.05
N GLY A 181 4.80 -12.92 16.30
CA GLY A 181 4.61 -11.93 15.24
C GLY A 181 5.80 -11.84 14.30
N ALA A 182 7.01 -11.70 14.88
CA ALA A 182 8.25 -11.70 14.12
C ALA A 182 8.40 -12.98 13.30
N LEU A 183 8.19 -14.15 13.92
CA LEU A 183 8.26 -15.45 13.24
C LEU A 183 7.30 -15.55 12.05
N LEU A 184 6.07 -15.07 12.18
CA LEU A 184 5.07 -15.07 11.10
C LEU A 184 5.38 -14.06 9.98
N LEU A 185 6.12 -12.99 10.29
CA LEU A 185 6.54 -12.00 9.31
C LEU A 185 7.82 -12.39 8.56
N VAL A 186 8.68 -13.23 9.16
CA VAL A 186 9.94 -13.69 8.55
C VAL A 186 9.72 -14.27 7.15
N PRO A 187 8.76 -15.18 6.88
CA PRO A 187 8.54 -15.71 5.54
C PRO A 187 8.25 -14.63 4.48
N MET A 188 7.46 -13.61 4.81
CA MET A 188 7.17 -12.50 3.90
C MET A 188 8.40 -11.62 3.68
N ALA A 189 9.17 -11.35 4.74
CA ALA A 189 10.40 -10.58 4.65
C ALA A 189 11.46 -11.31 3.79
N LEU A 190 11.59 -12.63 3.95
CA LEU A 190 12.49 -13.45 3.13
C LEU A 190 12.01 -13.54 1.68
N ASP A 191 10.72 -13.75 1.43
CA ASP A 191 10.17 -13.76 0.07
C ASP A 191 10.34 -12.40 -0.64
N ALA A 192 10.11 -11.29 0.07
CA ALA A 192 10.36 -9.96 -0.45
C ALA A 192 11.84 -9.69 -0.70
N GLY A 193 12.70 -10.01 0.28
CA GLY A 193 14.13 -9.78 0.21
C GLY A 193 14.80 -10.61 -0.90
N THR A 194 14.48 -11.89 -1.00
CA THR A 194 15.03 -12.77 -2.06
C THR A 194 14.63 -12.32 -3.47
N HIS A 195 13.40 -11.82 -3.64
CA HIS A 195 12.98 -11.23 -4.92
C HIS A 195 13.77 -9.96 -5.28
N ILE A 196 13.96 -9.07 -4.31
CA ILE A 196 14.76 -7.84 -4.51
C ILE A 196 16.21 -8.20 -4.84
N ILE A 197 16.80 -9.16 -4.12
CA ILE A 197 18.18 -9.62 -4.37
C ILE A 197 18.31 -10.22 -5.76
N ASN A 198 17.36 -11.07 -6.18
CA ASN A 198 17.37 -11.66 -7.51
C ASN A 198 17.25 -10.60 -8.62
N GLU A 199 16.42 -9.57 -8.43
CA GLU A 199 16.22 -8.48 -9.39
C GLU A 199 17.44 -7.55 -9.48
N ILE A 200 18.09 -7.24 -8.35
CA ILE A 200 19.30 -6.40 -8.31
C ILE A 200 20.51 -7.12 -8.90
N LEU A 201 20.70 -8.40 -8.53
CA LEU A 201 21.89 -9.17 -8.90
C LEU A 201 21.69 -10.00 -10.18
N SER A 202 20.50 -9.97 -10.78
CA SER A 202 20.13 -10.73 -11.99
C SER A 202 20.51 -12.22 -11.90
N LEU A 203 20.30 -12.84 -10.72
CA LEU A 203 20.84 -14.19 -10.42
C LEU A 203 20.09 -15.33 -11.12
N GLY A 204 18.82 -15.14 -11.49
CA GLY A 204 17.99 -16.17 -12.15
C GLY A 204 17.58 -17.35 -11.26
N TRP A 205 17.85 -17.32 -9.94
CA TRP A 205 17.61 -18.46 -9.06
C TRP A 205 16.13 -18.62 -8.64
N ARG A 206 15.27 -17.69 -9.07
CA ARG A 206 13.81 -17.69 -8.81
C ARG A 206 12.97 -17.80 -10.08
N ASP A 207 13.54 -18.27 -11.19
CA ASP A 207 12.91 -18.33 -12.51
C ASP A 207 11.83 -19.44 -12.66
N GLY A 208 11.35 -20.02 -11.56
CA GLY A 208 10.31 -21.07 -11.51
C GLY A 208 8.89 -20.61 -11.90
N GLY A 209 8.76 -19.53 -12.66
CA GLY A 209 7.50 -18.96 -13.13
C GLY A 209 6.74 -18.14 -12.08
N ASP A 210 6.01 -17.13 -12.54
CA ASP A 210 5.16 -16.26 -11.70
C ASP A 210 3.66 -16.52 -11.89
N ASP A 211 3.34 -17.51 -12.73
CA ASP A 211 1.97 -17.87 -13.10
C ASP A 211 1.15 -18.35 -11.90
N ILE A 212 -0.17 -18.17 -12.00
CA ILE A 212 -1.10 -18.64 -10.98
C ILE A 212 -0.97 -20.16 -10.84
N GLY A 213 -0.65 -20.61 -9.63
CA GLY A 213 -0.39 -22.02 -9.32
C GLY A 213 1.09 -22.40 -9.24
N SER A 214 2.01 -21.51 -9.65
CA SER A 214 3.46 -21.73 -9.49
C SER A 214 3.88 -21.69 -8.02
N LEU A 215 5.10 -22.15 -7.73
CA LEU A 215 5.67 -22.07 -6.38
C LEU A 215 5.80 -20.60 -5.92
N ASN A 216 6.26 -19.69 -6.79
CA ASN A 216 6.38 -18.27 -6.46
C ASN A 216 5.01 -17.63 -6.18
N PHE A 217 3.97 -18.03 -6.94
CA PHE A 217 2.60 -17.61 -6.67
C PHE A 217 2.16 -18.01 -5.26
N TRP A 218 2.30 -19.30 -4.91
CA TRP A 218 1.89 -19.80 -3.60
C TRP A 218 2.69 -19.17 -2.45
N LEU A 219 4.01 -18.98 -2.62
CA LEU A 219 4.84 -18.29 -1.64
C LEU A 219 4.32 -16.87 -1.38
N ARG A 220 3.99 -16.10 -2.42
CA ARG A 220 3.44 -14.74 -2.27
C ARG A 220 2.09 -14.74 -1.54
N MET A 221 1.22 -15.68 -1.89
CA MET A 221 -0.11 -15.79 -1.27
C MET A 221 -0.02 -16.20 0.20
N ILE A 222 0.75 -17.24 0.51
CA ILE A 222 0.88 -17.78 1.87
C ILE A 222 1.61 -16.78 2.77
N THR A 223 2.75 -16.25 2.32
CA THR A 223 3.54 -15.31 3.14
C THR A 223 2.77 -14.02 3.42
N GLY A 224 2.02 -13.49 2.44
CA GLY A 224 1.13 -12.35 2.64
C GLY A 224 0.00 -12.65 3.64
N ALA A 225 -0.64 -13.82 3.54
CA ALA A 225 -1.68 -14.23 4.47
C ALA A 225 -1.16 -14.44 5.90
N LEU A 226 0.03 -15.03 6.07
CA LEU A 226 0.68 -15.19 7.37
C LEU A 226 1.02 -13.84 8.01
N ALA A 227 1.46 -12.86 7.22
CA ALA A 227 1.71 -11.52 7.70
C ALA A 227 0.42 -10.83 8.18
N ALA A 228 -0.70 -11.00 7.48
CA ALA A 228 -2.01 -10.52 7.94
C ALA A 228 -2.45 -11.21 9.25
N LEU A 229 -2.25 -12.53 9.34
CA LEU A 229 -2.53 -13.29 10.55
C LEU A 229 -1.66 -12.81 11.74
N ALA A 230 -0.40 -12.45 11.50
CA ALA A 230 0.47 -11.89 12.53
C ALA A 230 -0.14 -10.62 13.14
N VAL A 231 -0.72 -9.74 12.31
CA VAL A 231 -1.42 -8.52 12.78
C VAL A 231 -2.61 -8.88 13.67
N MET A 232 -3.42 -9.86 13.27
CA MET A 232 -4.57 -10.31 14.08
C MET A 232 -4.16 -10.92 15.42
N LEU A 233 -3.08 -11.70 15.48
CA LEU A 233 -2.66 -12.39 16.71
C LEU A 233 -1.89 -11.47 17.67
N VAL A 234 -1.16 -10.49 17.13
CA VAL A 234 -0.26 -9.64 17.91
C VAL A 234 -0.82 -8.25 18.12
N VAL A 235 -1.24 -7.57 17.07
CA VAL A 235 -1.62 -6.15 17.13
C VAL A 235 -3.05 -6.00 17.65
N TYR A 236 -4.02 -6.70 17.06
CA TYR A 236 -5.44 -6.50 17.39
C TYR A 236 -5.81 -6.75 18.86
N PRO A 237 -5.31 -7.80 19.56
CA PRO A 237 -5.66 -8.03 20.95
C PRO A 237 -5.00 -7.01 21.90
N ARG A 238 -3.91 -6.34 21.46
CA ARG A 238 -3.32 -5.22 22.20
C ARG A 238 -4.16 -3.95 22.01
N LEU A 239 -4.55 -3.64 20.77
CA LEU A 239 -5.44 -2.51 20.48
C LEU A 239 -6.78 -2.62 21.21
N GLU A 240 -7.37 -3.82 21.27
CA GLU A 240 -8.64 -4.08 21.99
C GLU A 240 -8.54 -3.75 23.49
N ARG A 241 -7.35 -3.87 24.08
CA ARG A 241 -7.11 -3.54 25.50
C ARG A 241 -6.92 -2.05 25.73
N GLU A 242 -6.27 -1.36 24.80
CA GLU A 242 -5.81 0.02 25.00
C GLU A 242 -6.81 1.06 24.49
N LEU A 243 -7.35 0.89 23.27
CA LEU A 243 -8.15 1.92 22.61
C LEU A 243 -9.48 2.23 23.33
N PRO A 244 -10.27 1.23 23.79
CA PRO A 244 -11.49 1.52 24.54
C PRO A 244 -11.22 2.21 25.89
N ALA A 245 -10.06 1.96 26.51
CA ALA A 245 -9.67 2.61 27.75
C ALA A 245 -9.33 4.10 27.52
N GLN A 246 -8.55 4.38 26.47
CA GLN A 246 -8.22 5.75 26.07
C GLN A 246 -9.47 6.57 25.70
N ALA A 247 -10.43 5.95 24.99
CA ALA A 247 -11.68 6.62 24.62
C ALA A 247 -12.51 7.10 25.82
N ARG A 248 -12.49 6.35 26.93
CA ARG A 248 -13.14 6.75 28.19
C ARG A 248 -12.43 7.94 28.83
N GLY A 249 -11.09 7.97 28.78
CA GLY A 249 -10.30 9.10 29.27
C GLY A 249 -10.59 10.40 28.52
N ILE A 250 -10.75 10.33 27.20
CA ILE A 250 -11.11 11.50 26.37
C ILE A 250 -12.52 12.01 26.69
N GLY A 251 -13.48 11.09 26.91
CA GLY A 251 -14.86 11.45 27.22
C GLY A 251 -15.09 12.00 28.64
N GLY A 252 -14.21 11.68 29.59
CA GLY A 252 -14.31 12.15 30.99
C GLY A 252 -13.65 13.50 31.28
N MET A 253 -13.02 14.14 30.28
CA MET A 253 -12.44 15.48 30.38
C MET A 253 -13.41 16.61 30.00
N GLN A 254 -14.68 16.28 29.71
CA GLN A 254 -15.77 17.21 29.39
C GLN A 254 -16.68 17.41 30.61
#